data_AF-A0A1F2TPJ4-F1
#
_entry.id   AF-A0A1F2TPJ4-F1
#
_cell.length_a   1.000
_cell.length_b   1.000
_cell.length_c   1.000
_cell.angle_alpha   90.00
_cell.angle_beta   90.00
_cell.angle_gamma   90.00
#
_symmetry.space_group_name_H-M   'P 1'
#
loop_
_entity.id
_entity.type
_entity.pdbx_description
1 polymer ?
#
loop_
_entity_poly.entity_id
_entity_poly.type
_entity_poly.pdbx_seq_one_letter_code
_entity_poly.pdbx_strand_id
1 'polypeptide(L)'
;MIRHLLRDALQRHMPVYLWFGGFLALVWLFMVPGALAPTGVLAFSLGGAWFLGVFAGVSLFGSREIGLLPIPRRTLWRAQWIASTLVATCWTTAAKLVGVLAGALFTHPPDLQFIVLSGCLDFLYTGVLLAVAAVTGVAAGRIRDNSSIIRRAAQASGMFVALMGGFAWGFVLRPIVPTSWAEVSGATAMVMGAALVVSLAAFFYSPPAGEPRPGRARRDIRRPQDGVRSQRPGRLVGLPRLIADDLKSTATMAALIPAIVSAAFFGLYAFNPAPGEGTGPLWAMKQMGVLPLRDDALFAHCYFLLALGLSLVNIRRPGVDPVSPLLRQLRVLPLGLRELNALLVGRRLLGWLVVWLFLLVPHVVVFRSAPSTLRLDILVWVAGADALVYAVLLRWMKWLPTFAFAMTFGIVSAHVIDRSAGVAPIIGIAIGLACLAAAVSLNHDTLTRRQELYRGMALPLFKPYAIR
;
A
#
# COMPACT_ATOMS: atom_id res chain seq x y z
N MET A 1 29.96 9.05 -2.63
CA MET A 1 28.71 9.44 -1.95
C MET A 1 27.55 8.46 -2.13
N ILE A 2 27.15 8.07 -3.36
CA ILE A 2 26.04 7.12 -3.61
C ILE A 2 26.15 5.84 -2.76
N ARG A 3 27.34 5.23 -2.70
CA ARG A 3 27.60 4.03 -1.89
C ARG A 3 27.25 4.20 -0.41
N HIS A 4 27.51 5.37 0.19
CA HIS A 4 27.22 5.62 1.60
C HIS A 4 25.72 5.80 1.84
N LEU A 5 25.03 6.51 0.94
CA LEU A 5 23.56 6.65 0.99
C LEU A 5 22.85 5.30 0.85
N LEU A 6 23.30 4.47 -0.09
CA LEU A 6 22.76 3.13 -0.27
C LEU A 6 23.02 2.26 0.96
N ARG A 7 24.24 2.29 1.52
CA ARG A 7 24.56 1.53 2.72
C ARG A 7 23.68 1.92 3.91
N ASP A 8 23.54 3.21 4.19
CA ASP A 8 22.71 3.70 5.30
C ASP A 8 21.22 3.37 5.08
N ALA A 9 20.71 3.59 3.86
CA ALA A 9 19.35 3.23 3.49
C ALA A 9 19.08 1.72 3.68
N LEU A 10 19.99 0.87 3.20
CA LEU A 10 19.87 -0.58 3.34
C LEU A 10 20.00 -1.03 4.78
N GLN A 11 20.91 -0.47 5.58
CA GLN A 11 21.04 -0.82 6.99
C GLN A 11 19.77 -0.47 7.78
N ARG A 12 19.18 0.70 7.54
CA ARG A 12 17.94 1.12 8.21
C ARG A 12 16.72 0.26 7.83
N HIS A 13 16.71 -0.27 6.61
CA HIS A 13 15.58 -1.04 6.07
C HIS A 13 15.85 -2.54 5.92
N MET A 14 17.03 -3.02 6.34
CA MET A 14 17.42 -4.42 6.25
C MET A 14 16.39 -5.38 6.86
N PRO A 15 15.78 -5.09 8.04
CA PRO A 15 14.75 -5.98 8.59
C PRO A 15 13.58 -6.22 7.63
N VAL A 16 13.29 -5.26 6.76
CA VAL A 16 12.15 -5.34 5.85
C VAL A 16 12.52 -6.11 4.60
N TYR A 17 13.71 -5.88 4.07
CA TYR A 17 14.27 -6.73 3.02
C TYR A 17 14.32 -8.19 3.50
N LEU A 18 14.87 -8.47 4.69
CA LEU A 18 14.92 -9.81 5.28
C LEU A 18 13.53 -10.43 5.43
N TRP A 19 12.61 -9.70 6.04
CA TRP A 19 11.27 -10.20 6.28
C TRP A 19 10.52 -10.46 4.97
N PHE A 20 10.58 -9.54 4.01
CA PHE A 20 9.85 -9.69 2.74
C PHE A 20 10.52 -10.72 1.83
N GLY A 21 11.85 -10.81 1.87
CA GLY A 21 12.62 -11.87 1.23
C GLY A 21 12.22 -13.24 1.79
N GLY A 22 12.07 -13.36 3.12
CA GLY A 22 11.55 -14.57 3.74
C GLY A 22 10.13 -14.90 3.29
N PHE A 23 9.24 -13.90 3.23
CA PHE A 23 7.88 -14.07 2.70
C PHE A 23 7.89 -14.54 1.23
N LEU A 24 8.68 -13.91 0.36
CA LEU A 24 8.78 -14.30 -1.05
C LEU A 24 9.39 -15.71 -1.19
N ALA A 25 10.39 -16.04 -0.37
CA ALA A 25 10.96 -17.39 -0.31
C ALA A 25 9.90 -18.42 0.09
N LEU A 26 9.01 -18.11 1.04
CA LEU A 26 7.88 -18.98 1.40
C LEU A 26 6.90 -19.15 0.22
N VAL A 27 6.53 -18.07 -0.47
CA VAL A 27 5.65 -18.16 -1.66
C VAL A 27 6.26 -19.10 -2.72
N TRP A 28 7.57 -18.99 -2.96
CA TRP A 28 8.28 -19.85 -3.91
C TRP A 28 8.48 -21.27 -3.38
N LEU A 29 8.65 -21.48 -2.08
CA LEU A 29 8.65 -22.81 -1.46
C LEU A 29 7.31 -23.52 -1.67
N PHE A 30 6.18 -22.82 -1.54
CA PHE A 30 4.85 -23.38 -1.75
C PHE A 30 4.48 -23.55 -3.25
N MET A 31 5.24 -23.01 -4.19
CA MET A 31 5.12 -23.32 -5.63
C MET A 31 5.51 -24.76 -5.92
N VAL A 32 6.54 -25.24 -5.23
CA VAL A 32 7.22 -26.50 -5.50
C VAL A 32 6.31 -27.74 -5.39
N PRO A 33 5.33 -27.82 -4.46
CA PRO A 33 4.33 -28.89 -4.47
C PRO A 33 3.14 -28.67 -5.45
N GLY A 34 3.23 -27.75 -6.42
CA GLY A 34 2.17 -27.53 -7.42
C GLY A 34 0.93 -26.77 -6.91
N ALA A 35 1.01 -26.19 -5.71
CA ALA A 35 -0.13 -25.47 -5.10
C ALA A 35 -0.46 -24.13 -5.79
N LEU A 36 0.47 -23.56 -6.56
CA LEU A 36 0.29 -22.33 -7.32
C LEU A 36 0.77 -22.50 -8.76
N ALA A 37 -0.04 -22.06 -9.72
CA ALA A 37 0.37 -22.03 -11.13
C ALA A 37 1.59 -21.09 -11.33
N PRO A 38 2.52 -21.39 -12.26
CA PRO A 38 3.71 -20.57 -12.52
C PRO A 38 3.39 -19.09 -12.76
N THR A 39 2.28 -18.85 -13.47
CA THR A 39 1.75 -17.52 -13.75
C THR A 39 1.36 -16.75 -12.47
N GLY A 40 0.80 -17.43 -11.46
CA GLY A 40 0.49 -16.82 -10.16
C GLY A 40 1.74 -16.46 -9.34
N VAL A 41 2.75 -17.33 -9.36
CA VAL A 41 4.04 -17.09 -8.68
C VAL A 41 4.77 -15.90 -9.30
N LEU A 42 4.74 -15.79 -10.63
CA LEU A 42 5.28 -14.64 -11.34
C LEU A 42 4.55 -13.35 -10.97
N ALA A 43 3.22 -13.37 -10.82
CA ALA A 43 2.46 -12.21 -10.35
C ALA A 43 2.89 -11.75 -8.94
N PHE A 44 3.07 -12.69 -8.01
CA PHE A 44 3.59 -12.40 -6.67
C PHE A 44 5.02 -11.87 -6.70
N SER A 45 5.86 -12.39 -7.59
CA SER A 45 7.22 -11.91 -7.83
C SER A 45 7.22 -10.45 -8.25
N LEU A 46 6.45 -10.12 -9.30
CA LEU A 46 6.34 -8.75 -9.82
C LEU A 46 5.82 -7.78 -8.74
N GLY A 47 4.77 -8.18 -8.02
CA GLY A 47 4.24 -7.39 -6.92
C GLY A 47 5.25 -7.19 -5.78
N GLY A 48 6.04 -8.22 -5.48
CA GLY A 48 7.11 -8.14 -4.49
C GLY A 48 8.28 -7.27 -4.91
N ALA A 49 8.69 -7.35 -6.18
CA ALA A 49 9.69 -6.48 -6.77
C ALA A 49 9.24 -5.02 -6.74
N TRP A 50 7.99 -4.73 -7.10
CA TRP A 50 7.42 -3.39 -6.97
C TRP A 50 7.46 -2.88 -5.52
N PHE A 51 7.08 -3.72 -4.56
CA PHE A 51 7.05 -3.33 -3.15
C PHE A 51 8.46 -3.02 -2.61
N LEU A 52 9.40 -3.96 -2.78
CA LEU A 52 10.79 -3.78 -2.33
C LEU A 52 11.56 -2.75 -3.15
N GLY A 53 11.12 -2.52 -4.38
CA GLY A 53 11.75 -1.63 -5.33
C GLY A 53 11.18 -0.22 -5.28
N VAL A 54 10.12 -0.01 -6.04
CA VAL A 54 9.52 1.32 -6.26
C VAL A 54 8.94 1.87 -4.97
N PHE A 55 8.14 1.08 -4.24
CA PHE A 55 7.49 1.57 -3.04
C PHE A 55 8.50 1.85 -1.92
N ALA A 56 9.35 0.88 -1.58
CA ALA A 56 10.37 1.06 -0.56
C ALA A 56 11.35 2.18 -0.94
N GLY A 57 11.85 2.22 -2.18
CA GLY A 57 12.77 3.27 -2.62
C GLY A 57 12.16 4.68 -2.62
N VAL A 58 10.92 4.84 -3.07
CA VAL A 58 10.20 6.14 -2.97
C VAL A 58 9.98 6.53 -1.50
N SER A 59 9.66 5.58 -0.63
CA SER A 59 9.46 5.85 0.79
C SER A 59 10.76 6.26 1.51
N LEU A 60 11.86 5.61 1.15
CA LEU A 60 13.21 5.84 1.64
C LEU A 60 13.68 7.23 1.25
N PHE A 61 13.82 7.47 -0.05
CA PHE A 61 14.45 8.65 -0.62
C PHE A 61 13.50 9.85 -0.76
N GLY A 62 12.19 9.64 -0.64
CA GLY A 62 11.16 10.68 -0.65
C GLY A 62 10.92 11.35 0.71
N SER A 63 11.66 10.98 1.76
CA SER A 63 11.55 11.60 3.07
C SER A 63 12.03 13.05 3.05
N ARG A 64 11.35 13.94 3.80
CA ARG A 64 11.70 15.36 3.88
C ARG A 64 13.13 15.58 4.36
N GLU A 65 13.59 14.75 5.29
CA GLU A 65 14.93 14.81 5.89
C GLU A 65 16.03 14.66 4.83
N ILE A 66 15.90 13.67 3.93
CA ILE A 66 16.87 13.46 2.86
C ILE A 66 16.87 14.62 1.87
N GLY A 67 15.71 15.24 1.64
CA GLY A 67 15.58 16.43 0.81
C GLY A 67 16.25 17.69 1.37
N LEU A 68 16.60 17.71 2.66
CA LEU A 68 17.32 18.81 3.32
C LEU A 68 18.84 18.63 3.31
N LEU A 69 19.33 17.43 3.00
CA LEU A 69 20.76 17.16 2.93
C LEU A 69 21.37 17.92 1.73
N PRO A 70 22.62 18.44 1.85
CA PRO A 70 23.31 19.15 0.78
C PRO A 70 23.84 18.18 -0.29
N ILE A 71 22.94 17.37 -0.86
CA ILE A 71 23.23 16.31 -1.81
C ILE A 71 22.65 16.69 -3.17
N PRO A 72 23.43 16.59 -4.27
CA PRO A 72 22.90 16.82 -5.61
C PRO A 72 21.73 15.87 -5.89
N ARG A 73 20.62 16.40 -6.41
CA ARG A 73 19.40 15.62 -6.69
C ARG A 73 19.64 14.45 -7.65
N ARG A 74 20.51 14.65 -8.64
CA ARG A 74 20.95 13.59 -9.56
C ARG A 74 21.54 12.40 -8.79
N THR A 75 22.29 12.67 -7.72
CA THR A 75 22.89 11.65 -6.86
C THR A 75 21.83 10.93 -6.03
N LEU A 76 20.87 11.66 -5.45
CA LEU A 76 19.73 11.06 -4.73
C LEU A 76 18.89 10.18 -5.66
N TRP A 77 18.56 10.69 -6.84
CA TRP A 77 17.77 9.97 -7.83
C TRP A 77 18.46 8.69 -8.30
N ARG A 78 19.76 8.74 -8.60
CA ARG A 78 20.54 7.54 -8.95
C ARG A 78 20.59 6.53 -7.82
N ALA A 79 20.75 6.99 -6.57
CA ALA A 79 20.70 6.11 -5.41
C ALA A 79 19.31 5.45 -5.27
N GLN A 80 18.24 6.23 -5.43
CA GLN A 80 16.87 5.73 -5.44
C GLN A 80 16.65 4.72 -6.56
N TRP A 81 17.12 5.00 -7.79
CA TRP A 81 17.02 4.07 -8.92
C TRP A 81 17.74 2.76 -8.61
N ILE A 82 18.99 2.79 -8.15
CA ILE A 82 19.76 1.58 -7.81
C ILE A 82 19.06 0.77 -6.72
N ALA A 83 18.54 1.42 -5.68
CA ALA A 83 17.82 0.76 -4.60
C ALA A 83 16.49 0.14 -5.09
N SER A 84 15.77 0.88 -5.94
CA SER A 84 14.45 0.49 -6.44
C SER A 84 14.48 -0.57 -7.54
N THR A 85 15.57 -0.68 -8.31
CA THR A 85 15.69 -1.65 -9.39
C THR A 85 16.69 -2.74 -9.00
N LEU A 86 17.99 -2.48 -9.13
CA LEU A 86 19.05 -3.47 -8.95
C LEU A 86 19.00 -4.17 -7.58
N VAL A 87 18.92 -3.40 -6.49
CA VAL A 87 18.91 -4.01 -5.15
C VAL A 87 17.63 -4.82 -4.93
N ALA A 88 16.47 -4.29 -5.32
CA ALA A 88 15.21 -5.00 -5.21
C ALA A 88 15.21 -6.29 -6.05
N THR A 89 15.63 -6.25 -7.31
CA THR A 89 15.73 -7.42 -8.18
C THR A 89 16.71 -8.46 -7.65
N CYS A 90 17.90 -8.04 -7.21
CA CYS A 90 18.87 -8.98 -6.62
C CYS A 90 18.28 -9.64 -5.38
N TRP A 91 17.58 -8.86 -4.56
CA TRP A 91 16.97 -9.37 -3.34
C TRP A 91 15.80 -10.32 -3.60
N THR A 92 14.88 -9.96 -4.50
CA THR A 92 13.79 -10.86 -4.89
C THR A 92 14.35 -12.13 -5.51
N THR A 93 15.33 -12.03 -6.41
CA THR A 93 15.98 -13.20 -7.03
C THR A 93 16.65 -14.10 -5.98
N ALA A 94 17.37 -13.53 -5.02
CA ALA A 94 17.96 -14.30 -3.92
C ALA A 94 16.89 -15.01 -3.08
N ALA A 95 15.79 -14.33 -2.74
CA ALA A 95 14.67 -14.92 -2.03
C ALA A 95 14.02 -16.08 -2.80
N LYS A 96 13.84 -15.95 -4.12
CA LYS A 96 13.35 -17.03 -4.99
C LYS A 96 14.29 -18.22 -4.96
N LEU A 97 15.58 -17.99 -5.15
CA LEU A 97 16.60 -19.04 -5.11
C LEU A 97 16.56 -19.79 -3.78
N VAL A 98 16.46 -19.08 -2.65
CA VAL A 98 16.33 -19.72 -1.33
C VAL A 98 15.05 -20.55 -1.22
N GLY A 99 13.90 -20.01 -1.63
CA GLY A 99 12.62 -20.74 -1.60
C GLY A 99 12.63 -21.99 -2.48
N VAL A 100 13.22 -21.86 -3.66
CA VAL A 100 13.38 -22.94 -4.63
C VAL A 100 14.35 -24.01 -4.14
N LEU A 101 15.51 -23.64 -3.60
CA LEU A 101 16.48 -24.59 -3.03
C LEU A 101 15.90 -25.32 -1.83
N ALA A 102 15.15 -24.61 -0.97
CA ALA A 102 14.43 -25.22 0.14
C ALA A 102 13.35 -26.20 -0.36
N GLY A 103 12.64 -25.85 -1.44
CA GLY A 103 11.63 -26.73 -2.04
C GLY A 103 12.22 -27.94 -2.76
N ALA A 104 13.40 -27.81 -3.38
CA ALA A 104 14.11 -28.91 -4.03
C ALA A 104 14.48 -30.05 -3.06
N LEU A 105 14.48 -29.79 -1.75
CA LEU A 105 14.60 -30.83 -0.73
C LEU A 105 13.36 -31.74 -0.65
N PHE A 106 12.22 -31.30 -1.20
CA PHE A 106 10.93 -31.96 -1.08
C PHE A 106 10.38 -32.49 -2.42
N THR A 107 10.82 -31.99 -3.59
CA THR A 107 10.35 -32.44 -4.92
C THR A 107 11.42 -32.39 -6.01
N HIS A 108 11.01 -32.59 -7.27
CA HIS A 108 11.83 -32.50 -8.49
C HIS A 108 12.70 -31.23 -8.62
N PRO A 109 13.82 -31.33 -9.37
CA PRO A 109 14.80 -30.25 -9.49
C PRO A 109 14.18 -28.99 -10.11
N PRO A 110 14.62 -27.81 -9.65
CA PRO A 110 13.98 -26.57 -10.04
C PRO A 110 14.37 -26.07 -11.42
N ASP A 111 13.42 -25.43 -12.11
CA ASP A 111 13.68 -24.73 -13.35
C ASP A 111 14.39 -23.39 -13.08
N LEU A 112 15.72 -23.42 -13.13
CA LEU A 112 16.56 -22.22 -13.00
C LEU A 112 16.26 -21.19 -14.10
N GLN A 113 15.81 -21.61 -15.29
CA GLN A 113 15.51 -20.69 -16.38
C GLN A 113 14.31 -19.81 -16.03
N PHE A 114 13.32 -20.35 -15.34
CA PHE A 114 12.16 -19.60 -14.83
C PHE A 114 12.58 -18.52 -13.81
N ILE A 115 13.52 -18.83 -12.92
CA ILE A 115 14.02 -17.85 -11.93
C ILE A 115 14.73 -16.70 -12.64
N VAL A 116 15.58 -16.99 -13.63
CA VAL A 116 16.29 -15.97 -14.39
C VAL A 116 15.32 -15.09 -15.17
N LEU A 117 14.34 -15.68 -15.85
CA LEU A 117 13.29 -14.95 -16.56
C LEU A 117 12.48 -14.06 -15.60
N SER A 118 12.06 -14.61 -14.47
CA SER A 118 11.33 -13.89 -13.43
C SER A 118 12.16 -12.72 -12.85
N GLY A 119 13.46 -12.90 -12.63
CA GLY A 119 14.37 -11.83 -12.20
C GLY A 119 14.50 -10.71 -13.25
N CYS A 120 14.60 -11.06 -14.53
CA CYS A 120 14.61 -10.08 -15.62
C CYS A 120 13.30 -9.28 -15.62
N LEU A 121 12.16 -9.95 -15.50
CA LEU A 121 10.85 -9.31 -15.48
C LEU A 121 10.68 -8.39 -14.26
N ASP A 122 11.13 -8.80 -13.07
CA ASP A 122 11.15 -7.94 -11.87
C ASP A 122 11.93 -6.63 -12.10
N PHE A 123 13.10 -6.71 -12.74
CA PHE A 123 13.93 -5.54 -13.06
C PHE A 123 13.22 -4.58 -14.03
N LEU A 124 12.69 -5.11 -15.14
CA LEU A 124 11.97 -4.33 -16.14
C LEU A 124 10.75 -3.66 -15.51
N TYR A 125 10.01 -4.42 -14.71
CA TYR A 125 8.79 -3.98 -14.07
C TYR A 125 9.04 -2.84 -13.05
N THR A 126 10.03 -3.01 -12.17
CA THR A 126 10.41 -1.98 -11.20
C THR A 126 10.97 -0.73 -11.87
N GLY A 127 11.80 -0.88 -12.90
CA GLY A 127 12.38 0.24 -13.63
C GLY A 127 11.34 1.09 -14.36
N VAL A 128 10.38 0.45 -15.06
CA VAL A 128 9.27 1.15 -15.74
C VAL A 128 8.37 1.85 -14.72
N LEU A 129 7.97 1.17 -13.64
CA LEU A 129 7.10 1.78 -12.64
C LEU A 129 7.78 2.92 -11.89
N LEU A 130 9.10 2.85 -11.65
CA LEU A 130 9.86 3.97 -11.10
C LEU A 130 9.90 5.15 -12.07
N ALA A 131 10.07 4.91 -13.37
CA ALA A 131 10.03 5.96 -14.40
C ALA A 131 8.66 6.66 -14.41
N VAL A 132 7.57 5.88 -14.37
CA VAL A 132 6.20 6.40 -14.25
C VAL A 132 6.04 7.22 -12.97
N ALA A 133 6.54 6.73 -11.83
CA ALA A 133 6.52 7.46 -10.55
C ALA A 133 7.31 8.79 -10.62
N ALA A 134 8.38 8.84 -11.41
CA ALA A 134 9.18 10.05 -11.63
C ALA A 134 8.41 11.10 -12.44
N VAL A 135 7.86 10.68 -13.58
CA VAL A 135 7.13 11.56 -14.52
C VAL A 135 5.85 12.12 -13.88
N THR A 136 5.16 11.29 -13.10
CA THR A 136 3.93 11.67 -12.38
C THR A 136 4.20 12.54 -11.13
N GLY A 137 5.48 12.74 -10.76
CA GLY A 137 5.89 13.56 -9.61
C GLY A 137 5.72 12.87 -8.25
N VAL A 138 5.40 11.58 -8.24
CA VAL A 138 5.25 10.77 -7.03
C VAL A 138 6.59 10.60 -6.32
N ALA A 139 7.63 10.28 -7.08
CA ALA A 139 8.99 10.14 -6.55
C ALA A 139 9.59 11.47 -6.08
N ALA A 140 9.12 12.60 -6.62
CA ALA A 140 9.58 13.93 -6.24
C ALA A 140 8.95 14.45 -4.92
N GLY A 141 8.06 13.67 -4.26
CA GLY A 141 7.48 14.01 -2.96
C GLY A 141 6.55 15.23 -2.98
N ARG A 142 6.08 15.68 -4.15
CA ARG A 142 5.30 16.92 -4.29
C ARG A 142 3.95 16.71 -4.96
N ILE A 143 2.89 16.82 -4.15
CA ILE A 143 1.56 17.19 -4.63
C ILE A 143 1.61 18.72 -4.80
N ARG A 144 1.69 19.18 -6.05
CA ARG A 144 1.70 20.61 -6.37
C ARG A 144 0.27 21.09 -6.19
N ASP A 145 -0.02 22.03 -5.27
CA ASP A 145 -1.36 22.64 -5.10
C ASP A 145 -1.85 23.45 -6.33
N ASN A 146 -1.26 23.28 -7.52
CA ASN A 146 -1.71 24.00 -8.71
C ASN A 146 -3.09 23.50 -9.14
N SER A 147 -3.96 24.45 -9.42
CA SER A 147 -5.42 24.41 -9.44
C SER A 147 -6.07 23.62 -10.57
N SER A 148 -5.31 23.11 -11.55
CA SER A 148 -5.92 22.36 -12.65
C SER A 148 -6.32 20.96 -12.18
N ILE A 149 -7.63 20.71 -12.12
CA ILE A 149 -8.25 19.40 -11.83
C ILE A 149 -7.60 18.28 -12.66
N ILE A 150 -7.27 18.55 -13.92
CA ILE A 150 -6.61 17.61 -14.86
C ILE A 150 -5.27 17.11 -14.31
N ARG A 151 -4.44 18.00 -13.75
CA ARG A 151 -3.13 17.62 -13.21
C ARG A 151 -3.25 16.87 -11.88
N ARG A 152 -4.26 17.18 -11.07
CA ARG A 152 -4.59 16.40 -9.87
C ARG A 152 -5.08 15.01 -10.23
N ALA A 153 -5.92 14.90 -11.27
CA ALA A 153 -6.38 13.63 -11.80
C ALA A 153 -5.21 12.81 -12.38
N ALA A 154 -4.31 13.42 -13.17
CA ALA A 154 -3.12 12.76 -13.71
C ALA A 154 -2.11 12.35 -12.62
N GLN A 155 -1.99 13.13 -11.55
CA GLN A 155 -1.16 12.77 -10.39
C GLN A 155 -1.82 11.68 -9.54
N ALA A 156 -3.14 11.73 -9.36
CA ALA A 156 -3.89 10.72 -8.65
C ALA A 156 -3.89 9.40 -9.43
N SER A 157 -4.07 9.43 -10.76
CA SER A 157 -3.97 8.27 -11.62
C SER A 157 -2.54 7.75 -11.70
N GLY A 158 -1.54 8.63 -11.79
CA GLY A 158 -0.13 8.25 -11.74
C GLY A 158 0.28 7.63 -10.40
N MET A 159 -0.18 8.20 -9.28
CA MET A 159 -0.06 7.59 -7.95
C MET A 159 -0.81 6.28 -7.87
N PHE A 160 -2.00 6.19 -8.45
CA PHE A 160 -2.77 4.96 -8.46
C PHE A 160 -2.03 3.88 -9.24
N VAL A 161 -1.60 4.14 -10.48
CA VAL A 161 -0.85 3.21 -11.32
C VAL A 161 0.46 2.80 -10.65
N ALA A 162 1.21 3.75 -10.09
CA ALA A 162 2.52 3.50 -9.51
C ALA A 162 2.50 2.99 -8.05
N LEU A 163 1.43 3.23 -7.28
CA LEU A 163 1.34 2.86 -5.86
C LEU A 163 0.29 1.81 -5.53
N MET A 164 -0.86 1.83 -6.21
CA MET A 164 -1.96 0.87 -5.99
C MET A 164 -1.93 -0.25 -7.03
N GLY A 165 -1.71 0.12 -8.29
CA GLY A 165 -1.57 -0.80 -9.39
C GLY A 165 -0.28 -1.61 -9.30
N GLY A 166 0.81 -1.11 -8.72
CA GLY A 166 2.11 -1.79 -8.77
C GLY A 166 2.16 -3.23 -8.23
N PHE A 167 1.29 -3.61 -7.28
CA PHE A 167 1.12 -5.02 -6.92
C PHE A 167 0.09 -5.73 -7.80
N ALA A 168 -1.08 -5.10 -7.99
CA ALA A 168 -2.20 -5.67 -8.75
C ALA A 168 -1.88 -5.92 -10.24
N TRP A 169 -1.03 -5.09 -10.84
CA TRP A 169 -0.54 -5.21 -12.20
C TRP A 169 0.20 -6.52 -12.43
N GLY A 170 0.89 -7.08 -11.42
CA GLY A 170 1.47 -8.41 -11.54
C GLY A 170 0.40 -9.48 -11.85
N PHE A 171 -0.76 -9.38 -11.21
CA PHE A 171 -1.90 -10.29 -11.43
C PHE A 171 -2.65 -9.99 -12.72
N VAL A 172 -2.74 -8.72 -13.10
CA VAL A 172 -3.34 -8.30 -14.36
C VAL A 172 -2.50 -8.72 -15.56
N LEU A 173 -1.18 -8.61 -15.47
CA LEU A 173 -0.24 -8.91 -16.55
C LEU A 173 0.03 -10.42 -16.67
N ARG A 174 -0.28 -11.18 -15.61
CA ARG A 174 -0.15 -12.64 -15.53
C ARG A 174 -0.48 -13.42 -16.81
N PRO A 175 -1.61 -13.19 -17.52
CA PRO A 175 -1.94 -13.97 -18.73
C PRO A 175 -1.10 -13.61 -19.96
N ILE A 176 -0.37 -12.49 -19.94
CA ILE A 176 0.37 -11.96 -21.10
C ILE A 176 1.88 -12.11 -20.91
N VAL A 177 2.35 -12.23 -19.67
CA VAL A 177 3.78 -12.32 -19.36
C VAL A 177 4.28 -13.75 -19.58
N PRO A 178 5.37 -13.95 -20.33
CA PRO A 178 5.92 -15.27 -20.60
C PRO A 178 6.39 -15.93 -19.30
N THR A 179 6.08 -17.21 -19.14
CA THR A 179 6.56 -18.06 -18.03
C THR A 179 7.73 -18.95 -18.41
N SER A 180 8.08 -19.03 -19.69
CA SER A 180 9.27 -19.72 -20.18
C SER A 180 9.95 -18.89 -21.29
N TRP A 181 11.25 -19.10 -21.52
CA TRP A 181 11.95 -18.43 -22.63
C TRP A 181 11.39 -18.82 -24.01
N ALA A 182 10.80 -20.01 -24.12
CA ALA A 182 10.16 -20.48 -25.34
C ALA A 182 8.87 -19.70 -25.67
N GLU A 183 8.19 -19.14 -24.66
CA GLU A 183 6.99 -18.30 -24.82
C GLU A 183 7.31 -16.87 -25.26
N VAL A 184 8.59 -16.49 -25.30
CA VAL A 184 9.01 -15.14 -25.71
C VAL A 184 8.87 -14.99 -27.23
N SER A 185 7.69 -14.55 -27.66
CA SER A 185 7.43 -14.11 -29.04
C SER A 185 8.16 -12.82 -29.39
N GLY A 186 8.30 -12.51 -30.69
CA GLY A 186 8.90 -11.25 -31.16
C GLY A 186 8.24 -10.01 -30.57
N ALA A 187 6.91 -10.01 -30.40
CA ALA A 187 6.19 -8.91 -29.76
C ALA A 187 6.56 -8.74 -28.28
N THR A 188 6.60 -9.84 -27.52
CA THR A 188 7.02 -9.80 -26.10
C THR A 188 8.48 -9.37 -25.94
N ALA A 189 9.38 -9.82 -26.82
CA ALA A 189 10.77 -9.39 -26.85
C ALA A 189 10.89 -7.88 -27.11
N MET A 190 10.10 -7.32 -28.04
CA MET A 190 10.06 -5.88 -28.29
C MET A 190 9.57 -5.10 -27.07
N VAL A 191 8.51 -5.58 -26.39
CA VAL A 191 8.00 -4.95 -25.16
C VAL A 191 9.04 -4.99 -24.04
N MET A 192 9.72 -6.13 -23.84
CA MET A 192 10.81 -6.27 -22.87
C MET A 192 11.98 -5.34 -23.21
N GLY A 193 12.35 -5.23 -24.48
CA GLY A 193 13.37 -4.30 -24.96
C GLY A 193 13.01 -2.83 -24.70
N ALA A 194 11.77 -2.43 -25.01
CA ALA A 194 11.28 -1.09 -24.72
C ALA A 194 11.27 -0.80 -23.21
N ALA A 195 10.83 -1.76 -22.39
CA ALA A 195 10.86 -1.65 -20.93
C ALA A 195 12.29 -1.50 -20.38
N LEU A 196 13.26 -2.20 -21.00
CA LEU A 196 14.68 -2.10 -20.64
C LEU A 196 15.21 -0.69 -20.95
N VAL A 197 14.93 -0.19 -22.15
CA VAL A 197 15.32 1.17 -22.57
C VAL A 197 14.73 2.21 -21.63
N VAL A 198 13.44 2.13 -21.31
CA VAL A 198 12.78 3.05 -20.35
C VAL A 198 13.43 2.97 -18.96
N SER A 199 13.71 1.76 -18.49
CA SER A 199 14.33 1.54 -17.18
C SER A 199 15.73 2.12 -17.10
N LEU A 200 16.54 1.93 -18.14
CA LEU A 200 17.90 2.50 -18.24
C LEU A 200 17.87 4.01 -18.45
N ALA A 201 16.99 4.53 -19.29
CA ALA A 201 16.81 5.97 -19.49
C ALA A 201 16.40 6.66 -18.18
N ALA A 202 15.58 6.02 -17.36
CA ALA A 202 15.19 6.52 -16.05
C ALA A 202 16.39 6.73 -15.11
N PHE A 203 17.49 5.97 -15.24
CA PHE A 203 18.72 6.21 -14.47
C PHE A 203 19.38 7.57 -14.78
N PHE A 204 19.29 7.99 -16.04
CA PHE A 204 19.89 9.25 -16.51
C PHE A 204 18.97 10.46 -16.35
N TYR A 205 17.66 10.23 -16.24
CA TYR A 205 16.69 11.26 -15.88
C TYR A 205 17.03 11.88 -14.52
N SER A 206 16.75 13.17 -14.33
CA SER A 206 16.80 13.81 -13.03
C SER A 206 15.49 14.55 -12.83
N PRO A 207 14.64 14.15 -11.86
CA PRO A 207 13.39 14.83 -11.61
C PRO A 207 13.63 16.32 -11.38
N PRO A 208 12.88 17.21 -12.06
CA PRO A 208 13.12 18.64 -11.99
C PRO A 208 13.04 19.14 -10.54
N ALA A 209 13.88 20.11 -10.22
CA ALA A 209 13.85 20.73 -8.93
C ALA A 209 12.50 21.42 -8.76
N GLY A 210 11.61 20.87 -7.94
CA GLY A 210 10.43 21.63 -7.59
C GLY A 210 10.90 22.96 -6.97
N GLU A 211 10.44 24.08 -7.51
CA GLU A 211 10.79 25.40 -7.00
C GLU A 211 10.49 25.46 -5.50
N PRO A 212 11.41 25.95 -4.66
CA PRO A 212 11.04 26.34 -3.31
C PRO A 212 9.92 27.37 -3.44
N ARG A 213 8.74 27.12 -2.82
CA ARG A 213 7.62 28.07 -2.87
C ARG A 213 8.15 29.44 -2.42
N PRO A 214 8.26 30.44 -3.30
CA PRO A 214 8.95 31.69 -2.94
C PRO A 214 8.18 32.55 -1.91
N GLY A 215 6.97 32.15 -1.51
CA GLY A 215 6.04 33.05 -0.83
C GLY A 215 5.53 32.67 0.56
N ARG A 216 5.74 31.43 1.06
CA ARG A 216 5.10 31.02 2.34
C ARG A 216 5.91 31.44 3.56
N ALA A 217 7.21 31.16 3.58
CA ALA A 217 8.08 31.60 4.67
C ALA A 217 8.14 33.14 4.79
N ARG A 218 7.98 33.88 3.68
CA ARG A 218 8.02 35.35 3.69
C ARG A 218 6.68 36.00 4.03
N ARG A 219 5.54 35.32 3.84
CA ARG A 219 4.21 35.83 4.24
C ARG A 219 3.93 35.62 5.72
N ASP A 220 4.44 34.55 6.32
CA ASP A 220 4.25 34.31 7.76
C ASP A 220 5.11 35.24 8.63
N ILE A 221 6.20 35.81 8.07
CA ILE A 221 7.07 36.77 8.78
C ILE A 221 6.59 38.23 8.63
N ARG A 222 5.76 38.55 7.63
CA ARG A 222 5.39 39.94 7.27
C ARG A 222 3.93 40.32 7.51
N ARG A 223 3.12 39.48 8.15
CA ARG A 223 1.86 39.99 8.75
C ARG A 223 2.19 40.50 10.14
N PRO A 224 2.11 41.83 10.37
CA PRO A 224 2.03 42.33 11.73
C PRO A 224 0.85 41.62 12.41
N GLN A 225 1.02 41.27 13.68
CA GLN A 225 -0.04 40.76 14.55
C GLN A 225 -1.08 41.87 14.85
N ASP A 226 -1.59 42.53 13.81
CA ASP A 226 -2.62 43.55 13.96
C ASP A 226 -3.92 42.85 14.31
N GLY A 227 -4.22 42.88 15.60
CA GLY A 227 -5.50 42.47 16.14
C GLY A 227 -5.79 40.97 15.98
N VAL A 228 -5.02 40.12 16.65
CA VAL A 228 -5.58 38.86 17.14
C VAL A 228 -6.64 39.23 18.17
N ARG A 229 -7.83 39.64 17.68
CA ARG A 229 -9.06 39.62 18.46
C ARG A 229 -9.07 38.25 19.11
N SER A 230 -9.02 38.23 20.43
CA SER A 230 -9.25 37.05 21.25
C SER A 230 -10.55 36.42 20.78
N GLN A 231 -10.48 35.50 19.83
CA GLN A 231 -11.56 34.57 19.58
C GLN A 231 -11.69 33.83 20.89
N ARG A 232 -12.71 34.24 21.66
CA ARG A 232 -13.12 33.54 22.87
C ARG A 232 -13.10 32.04 22.55
N PRO A 233 -12.57 31.18 23.42
CA PRO A 233 -12.60 29.74 23.24
C PRO A 233 -14.06 29.28 23.35
N GLY A 234 -14.81 29.50 22.27
CA GLY A 234 -16.16 29.00 22.10
C GLY A 234 -16.05 27.50 21.90
N ARG A 235 -16.34 26.76 22.98
CA ARG A 235 -16.84 25.39 23.04
C ARG A 235 -16.86 24.67 21.69
N LEU A 236 -16.12 23.58 21.54
CA LEU A 236 -16.38 22.30 20.82
C LEU A 236 -17.28 22.23 19.54
N VAL A 237 -17.84 23.32 19.00
CA VAL A 237 -18.79 23.37 17.87
C VAL A 237 -18.11 22.93 16.56
N GLY A 238 -16.78 22.91 16.52
CA GLY A 238 -16.01 22.41 15.39
C GLY A 238 -15.71 20.91 15.42
N LEU A 239 -15.81 20.22 16.56
CA LEU A 239 -15.41 18.82 16.67
C LEU A 239 -16.29 17.88 15.84
N PRO A 240 -17.63 17.95 15.93
CA PRO A 240 -18.49 17.11 15.09
C PRO A 240 -18.28 17.36 13.61
N ARG A 241 -18.04 18.62 13.22
CA ARG A 241 -17.75 19.01 11.84
C ARG A 241 -16.42 18.46 11.35
N LEU A 242 -15.38 18.51 12.18
CA LEU A 242 -14.07 17.97 11.85
C LEU A 242 -14.11 16.44 11.71
N ILE A 243 -14.81 15.77 12.62
CA ILE A 243 -15.05 14.32 12.54
C ILE A 243 -15.85 14.02 11.27
N ALA A 244 -16.92 14.76 10.97
CA ALA A 244 -17.72 14.57 9.77
C ALA A 244 -16.90 14.79 8.49
N ASP A 245 -16.04 15.80 8.43
CA ASP A 245 -15.17 16.08 7.28
C ASP A 245 -14.13 14.98 7.06
N ASP A 246 -13.55 14.43 8.13
CA ASP A 246 -12.60 13.32 8.06
C ASP A 246 -13.29 11.99 7.74
N LEU A 247 -14.48 11.75 8.29
CA LEU A 247 -15.32 10.60 7.94
C LEU A 247 -15.74 10.67 6.48
N LYS A 248 -16.17 11.85 6.01
CA LYS A 248 -16.49 12.10 4.60
C LYS A 248 -15.26 11.87 3.73
N SER A 249 -14.09 12.42 4.08
CA SER A 249 -12.85 12.17 3.33
C SER A 249 -12.48 10.69 3.32
N THR A 250 -12.66 9.99 4.44
CA THR A 250 -12.35 8.55 4.56
C THR A 250 -13.30 7.74 3.70
N ALA A 251 -14.61 7.97 3.80
CA ALA A 251 -15.64 7.32 2.98
C ALA A 251 -15.44 7.60 1.49
N THR A 252 -15.11 8.84 1.12
CA THR A 252 -14.86 9.21 -0.29
C THR A 252 -13.66 8.46 -0.85
N MET A 253 -12.55 8.37 -0.11
CA MET A 253 -11.37 7.60 -0.54
C MET A 253 -11.65 6.10 -0.55
N ALA A 254 -12.36 5.61 0.46
CA ALA A 254 -12.79 4.22 0.59
C ALA A 254 -13.72 3.77 -0.54
N ALA A 255 -14.53 4.68 -1.11
CA ALA A 255 -15.34 4.41 -2.30
C ALA A 255 -14.56 4.62 -3.62
N LEU A 256 -13.70 5.65 -3.68
CA LEU A 256 -12.94 5.98 -4.88
C LEU A 256 -11.94 4.88 -5.25
N ILE A 257 -11.25 4.27 -4.27
CA ILE A 257 -10.23 3.24 -4.56
C ILE A 257 -10.86 2.00 -5.20
N PRO A 258 -11.89 1.36 -4.62
CA PRO A 258 -12.59 0.27 -5.29
C PRO A 258 -13.20 0.68 -6.63
N ALA A 259 -13.71 1.91 -6.78
CA ALA A 259 -14.22 2.40 -8.04
C ALA A 259 -13.14 2.46 -9.14
N ILE A 260 -11.95 3.00 -8.82
CA ILE A 260 -10.82 3.07 -9.77
C ILE A 260 -10.28 1.66 -10.06
N VAL A 261 -10.13 0.81 -9.03
CA VAL A 261 -9.70 -0.59 -9.21
C VAL A 261 -10.67 -1.30 -10.15
N SER A 262 -11.97 -1.18 -9.89
CA SER A 262 -13.01 -1.72 -10.76
C SER A 262 -12.86 -1.16 -12.17
N ALA A 263 -12.79 0.15 -12.35
CA ALA A 263 -12.64 0.79 -13.66
C ALA A 263 -11.37 0.34 -14.41
N ALA A 264 -10.25 0.11 -13.72
CA ALA A 264 -9.04 -0.43 -14.32
C ALA A 264 -9.25 -1.86 -14.83
N PHE A 265 -9.86 -2.73 -14.02
CA PHE A 265 -10.26 -4.08 -14.44
C PHE A 265 -11.23 -4.05 -15.63
N PHE A 266 -12.22 -3.15 -15.61
CA PHE A 266 -13.15 -2.92 -16.73
C PHE A 266 -12.40 -2.50 -18.01
N GLY A 267 -11.47 -1.53 -17.91
CA GLY A 267 -10.70 -1.03 -19.04
C GLY A 267 -9.79 -2.10 -19.64
N LEU A 268 -9.06 -2.85 -18.82
CA LEU A 268 -8.18 -3.93 -19.27
C LEU A 268 -8.92 -5.02 -20.05
N TYR A 269 -10.13 -5.36 -19.62
CA TYR A 269 -10.94 -6.36 -20.32
C TYR A 269 -11.47 -5.83 -21.65
N ALA A 270 -11.82 -4.54 -21.72
CA ALA A 270 -12.21 -3.91 -22.99
C ALA A 270 -11.10 -3.98 -24.06
N PHE A 271 -9.83 -4.07 -23.63
CA PHE A 271 -8.68 -4.22 -24.54
C PHE A 271 -8.30 -5.68 -24.86
N ASN A 272 -8.90 -6.68 -24.20
CA ASN A 272 -8.62 -8.09 -24.49
C ASN A 272 -9.92 -8.94 -24.45
N PRO A 273 -10.84 -8.73 -25.42
CA PRO A 273 -12.03 -9.56 -25.52
C PRO A 273 -11.60 -10.97 -25.94
N ALA A 274 -11.54 -11.89 -24.99
CA ALA A 274 -11.38 -13.31 -25.32
C ALA A 274 -12.53 -13.75 -26.24
N PRO A 275 -12.29 -14.40 -27.38
CA PRO A 275 -13.35 -14.79 -28.30
C PRO A 275 -14.18 -15.95 -27.71
N GLY A 276 -15.43 -15.70 -27.34
CA GLY A 276 -16.39 -16.72 -26.89
C GLY A 276 -17.62 -16.15 -26.17
N GLU A 277 -18.81 -16.69 -26.44
CA GLU A 277 -20.10 -16.21 -25.91
C GLU A 277 -20.09 -16.02 -24.39
N GLY A 278 -20.35 -14.79 -23.95
CA GLY A 278 -20.18 -14.34 -22.56
C GLY A 278 -19.23 -13.16 -22.40
N THR A 279 -18.70 -12.59 -23.49
CA THR A 279 -17.73 -11.48 -23.46
C THR A 279 -18.30 -10.16 -22.93
N GLY A 280 -18.27 -9.99 -21.62
CA GLY A 280 -18.49 -8.71 -20.98
C GLY A 280 -17.58 -8.56 -19.77
N PRO A 281 -17.19 -7.34 -19.40
CA PRO A 281 -16.38 -7.11 -18.20
C PRO A 281 -17.06 -7.70 -16.94
N LEU A 282 -18.39 -7.80 -16.94
CA LEU A 282 -19.20 -8.50 -15.93
C LEU A 282 -18.90 -10.00 -15.84
N TRP A 283 -18.72 -10.68 -16.97
CA TRP A 283 -18.36 -12.10 -17.04
C TRP A 283 -16.89 -12.34 -16.67
N ALA A 284 -16.01 -11.39 -17.01
CA ALA A 284 -14.60 -11.40 -16.60
C ALA A 284 -14.45 -11.26 -15.08
N MET A 285 -15.20 -10.35 -14.45
CA MET A 285 -15.25 -10.24 -12.98
C MET A 285 -15.79 -11.52 -12.34
N LYS A 286 -16.75 -12.18 -13.00
CA LYS A 286 -17.31 -13.48 -12.60
C LYS A 286 -16.29 -14.63 -12.72
N GLN A 287 -15.44 -14.64 -13.75
CA GLN A 287 -14.39 -15.67 -13.93
C GLN A 287 -13.14 -15.42 -13.08
N MET A 288 -12.75 -14.16 -12.89
CA MET A 288 -11.60 -13.78 -12.07
C MET A 288 -11.89 -13.83 -10.56
N GLY A 289 -13.13 -14.13 -10.14
CA GLY A 289 -13.51 -14.18 -8.73
C GLY A 289 -13.39 -12.85 -8.00
N VAL A 290 -13.52 -11.73 -8.70
CA VAL A 290 -13.26 -10.38 -8.16
C VAL A 290 -14.41 -9.85 -7.32
N LEU A 291 -15.61 -10.45 -7.44
CA LEU A 291 -16.81 -10.00 -6.72
C LEU A 291 -16.95 -10.74 -5.38
N PRO A 292 -16.92 -10.01 -4.24
CA PRO A 292 -16.54 -10.51 -2.91
C PRO A 292 -17.63 -11.30 -2.17
N LEU A 293 -18.55 -11.94 -2.88
CA LEU A 293 -19.69 -12.62 -2.26
C LEU A 293 -20.02 -13.98 -2.90
N ARG A 294 -19.01 -14.66 -3.44
CA ARG A 294 -19.08 -16.01 -4.03
C ARG A 294 -18.09 -16.93 -3.33
N ASP A 295 -18.39 -18.23 -3.31
CA ASP A 295 -17.64 -19.23 -2.53
C ASP A 295 -16.34 -19.75 -3.17
N ASP A 296 -15.84 -19.11 -4.24
CA ASP A 296 -14.69 -19.63 -5.00
C ASP A 296 -13.33 -19.19 -4.41
N ALA A 297 -12.36 -20.10 -4.24
CA ALA A 297 -11.05 -19.90 -3.58
C ALA A 297 -10.13 -18.77 -4.14
N LEU A 298 -10.25 -18.43 -5.42
CA LEU A 298 -9.45 -17.38 -6.10
C LEU A 298 -9.67 -15.96 -5.52
N PHE A 299 -10.73 -15.84 -4.74
CA PHE A 299 -11.29 -14.66 -4.13
C PHE A 299 -10.49 -14.02 -2.99
N ALA A 300 -9.82 -14.82 -2.15
CA ALA A 300 -9.07 -14.30 -1.00
C ALA A 300 -7.89 -13.42 -1.44
N HIS A 301 -7.36 -13.68 -2.64
CA HIS A 301 -6.23 -12.98 -3.24
C HIS A 301 -6.60 -11.56 -3.68
N CYS A 302 -7.67 -11.39 -4.46
CA CYS A 302 -8.13 -10.08 -4.93
C CYS A 302 -8.56 -9.17 -3.76
N TYR A 303 -9.19 -9.74 -2.74
CA TYR A 303 -9.63 -9.00 -1.55
C TYR A 303 -8.46 -8.54 -0.68
N PHE A 304 -7.44 -9.38 -0.54
CA PHE A 304 -6.19 -9.01 0.10
C PHE A 304 -5.48 -7.86 -0.63
N LEU A 305 -5.51 -7.81 -1.96
CA LEU A 305 -4.95 -6.68 -2.72
C LEU A 305 -5.73 -5.39 -2.54
N LEU A 306 -7.06 -5.49 -2.51
CA LEU A 306 -7.93 -4.36 -2.21
C LEU A 306 -7.68 -3.86 -0.79
N ALA A 307 -7.52 -4.77 0.17
CA ALA A 307 -7.20 -4.48 1.56
C ALA A 307 -5.86 -3.83 1.73
N LEU A 308 -4.84 -4.38 1.09
CA LEU A 308 -3.52 -3.83 1.06
C LEU A 308 -3.52 -2.41 0.44
N GLY A 309 -4.22 -2.21 -0.67
CA GLY A 309 -4.37 -0.91 -1.32
C GLY A 309 -5.11 0.11 -0.45
N LEU A 310 -6.22 -0.29 0.16
CA LEU A 310 -6.99 0.55 1.08
C LEU A 310 -6.21 0.88 2.34
N SER A 311 -5.50 -0.07 2.93
CA SER A 311 -4.57 0.15 4.03
C SER A 311 -3.50 1.16 3.58
N LEU A 312 -2.79 0.92 2.49
CA LEU A 312 -1.76 1.84 1.96
C LEU A 312 -2.28 3.26 1.71
N VAL A 313 -3.50 3.44 1.18
CA VAL A 313 -4.08 4.78 0.96
C VAL A 313 -4.56 5.41 2.25
N ASN A 314 -5.17 4.64 3.15
CA ASN A 314 -5.62 5.11 4.46
C ASN A 314 -4.46 5.47 5.38
N ILE A 315 -3.27 4.90 5.15
CA ILE A 315 -2.10 5.29 5.92
C ILE A 315 -1.50 6.63 5.40
N ARG A 316 -1.96 7.18 4.25
CA ARG A 316 -1.76 8.58 3.78
C ARG A 316 -0.45 9.24 4.28
N ARG A 317 0.69 8.86 3.69
CA ARG A 317 2.03 9.49 3.77
C ARG A 317 2.39 10.18 5.12
N PRO A 318 2.94 9.44 6.11
CA PRO A 318 3.59 10.04 7.27
C PRO A 318 4.79 10.94 6.90
N GLY A 319 5.33 10.81 5.69
CA GLY A 319 6.40 11.70 5.20
C GLY A 319 5.95 13.07 4.70
N VAL A 320 4.65 13.25 4.38
CA VAL A 320 4.10 14.55 3.91
C VAL A 320 3.31 15.24 5.00
N ASP A 321 2.82 14.54 6.01
CA ASP A 321 2.55 15.12 7.33
C ASP A 321 2.67 14.04 8.41
N PRO A 322 3.63 14.12 9.36
CA PRO A 322 3.96 13.05 10.30
C PRO A 322 2.84 12.67 11.29
N VAL A 323 1.72 13.37 11.21
CA VAL A 323 0.53 13.21 12.02
C VAL A 323 -0.54 13.83 11.12
N SER A 324 -1.56 13.08 10.70
CA SER A 324 -2.66 13.66 9.91
C SER A 324 -3.12 14.95 10.61
N PRO A 325 -3.54 16.00 9.87
CA PRO A 325 -4.05 17.23 10.49
C PRO A 325 -5.05 16.92 11.62
N LEU A 326 -5.85 15.87 11.42
CA LEU A 326 -6.72 15.27 12.42
C LEU A 326 -5.99 14.79 13.67
N LEU A 327 -4.97 13.93 13.57
CA LEU A 327 -4.23 13.46 14.75
C LEU A 327 -3.52 14.62 15.49
N ARG A 328 -3.16 15.72 14.81
CA ARG A 328 -2.65 16.94 15.48
C ARG A 328 -3.76 17.69 16.19
N GLN A 329 -4.94 17.77 15.58
CA GLN A 329 -6.12 18.39 16.17
C GLN A 329 -6.68 17.56 17.34
N LEU A 330 -6.66 16.23 17.24
CA LEU A 330 -7.05 15.29 18.31
C LEU A 330 -6.17 15.41 19.54
N ARG A 331 -4.90 15.83 19.41
CA ARG A 331 -4.04 16.15 20.57
C ARG A 331 -4.48 17.39 21.35
N VAL A 332 -5.19 18.30 20.70
CA VAL A 332 -5.65 19.57 21.30
C VAL A 332 -7.06 19.44 21.86
N LEU A 333 -7.77 18.37 21.50
CA LEU A 333 -9.13 18.12 21.96
C LEU A 333 -9.11 17.42 23.34
N PRO A 334 -10.03 17.80 24.26
CA PRO A 334 -10.14 17.17 25.58
C PRO A 334 -10.84 15.81 25.48
N LEU A 335 -10.32 14.91 24.65
CA LEU A 335 -10.84 13.57 24.47
C LEU A 335 -10.19 12.63 25.49
N GLY A 336 -11.01 11.77 26.10
CA GLY A 336 -10.53 10.71 26.94
C GLY A 336 -9.70 9.68 26.14
N LEU A 337 -8.80 8.97 26.82
CA LEU A 337 -8.03 7.86 26.21
C LEU A 337 -8.94 6.83 25.52
N ARG A 338 -10.10 6.54 26.12
CA ARG A 338 -11.09 5.59 25.59
C ARG A 338 -11.72 6.12 24.29
N GLU A 339 -12.09 7.39 24.25
CA GLU A 339 -12.70 8.03 23.08
C GLU A 339 -11.72 8.10 21.92
N LEU A 340 -10.46 8.46 22.19
CA LEU A 340 -9.42 8.50 21.18
C LEU A 340 -9.15 7.11 20.60
N ASN A 341 -9.09 6.07 21.44
CA ASN A 341 -8.90 4.70 20.98
C ASN A 341 -10.10 4.21 20.15
N ALA A 342 -11.33 4.45 20.64
CA ALA A 342 -12.56 4.13 19.92
C ALA A 342 -12.60 4.82 18.55
N LEU A 343 -12.14 6.07 18.44
CA LEU A 343 -12.07 6.80 17.18
C LEU A 343 -11.02 6.22 16.22
N LEU A 344 -9.84 5.82 16.72
CA LEU A 344 -8.79 5.21 15.90
C LEU A 344 -9.24 3.87 15.30
N VAL A 345 -9.91 3.03 16.10
CA VAL A 345 -10.38 1.71 15.68
C VAL A 345 -11.68 1.83 14.87
N GLY A 346 -12.65 2.60 15.35
CA GLY A 346 -13.95 2.79 14.70
C GLY A 346 -13.83 3.39 13.30
N ARG A 347 -12.86 4.28 13.07
CA ARG A 347 -12.56 4.78 11.72
C ARG A 347 -12.19 3.67 10.74
N ARG A 348 -11.41 2.68 11.17
CA ARG A 348 -10.99 1.56 10.31
C ARG A 348 -12.15 0.64 9.99
N LEU A 349 -12.93 0.29 11.01
CA LEU A 349 -14.16 -0.50 10.84
C LEU A 349 -15.14 0.17 9.88
N LEU A 350 -15.36 1.48 10.03
CA LEU A 350 -16.26 2.22 9.16
C LEU A 350 -15.75 2.32 7.72
N GLY A 351 -14.43 2.54 7.53
CA GLY A 351 -13.82 2.52 6.19
C GLY A 351 -14.05 1.19 5.48
N TRP A 352 -13.87 0.08 6.19
CA TRP A 352 -14.12 -1.27 5.69
C TRP A 352 -15.59 -1.56 5.41
N LEU A 353 -16.48 -1.09 6.27
CA LEU A 353 -17.92 -1.19 6.05
C LEU A 353 -18.34 -0.47 4.77
N VAL A 354 -17.82 0.75 4.52
CA VAL A 354 -18.09 1.50 3.28
C VAL A 354 -17.58 0.77 2.06
N VAL A 355 -16.37 0.19 2.11
CA VAL A 355 -15.82 -0.64 1.03
C VAL A 355 -16.72 -1.85 0.78
N TRP A 356 -17.16 -2.52 1.85
CA TRP A 356 -18.01 -3.71 1.76
C TRP A 356 -19.35 -3.39 1.08
N LEU A 357 -20.01 -2.32 1.53
CA LEU A 357 -21.24 -1.82 0.92
C LEU A 357 -21.03 -1.40 -0.53
N PHE A 358 -19.90 -0.76 -0.83
CA PHE A 358 -19.57 -0.37 -2.20
C PHE A 358 -19.39 -1.59 -3.10
N LEU A 359 -18.81 -2.69 -2.62
CA LEU A 359 -18.62 -3.90 -3.43
C LEU A 359 -19.90 -4.75 -3.57
N LEU A 360 -20.79 -4.68 -2.58
CA LEU A 360 -22.11 -5.31 -2.63
C LEU A 360 -22.94 -4.78 -3.82
N VAL A 361 -22.85 -3.48 -4.11
CA VAL A 361 -23.61 -2.85 -5.21
C VAL A 361 -23.24 -3.43 -6.58
N PRO A 362 -21.96 -3.43 -7.03
CA PRO A 362 -21.53 -4.13 -8.25
C PRO A 362 -21.91 -5.59 -8.25
N HIS A 363 -21.81 -6.31 -7.13
CA HIS A 363 -22.22 -7.72 -7.08
C HIS A 363 -23.70 -7.90 -7.46
N VAL A 364 -24.60 -7.15 -6.81
CA VAL A 364 -26.04 -7.21 -7.10
C VAL A 364 -26.33 -6.78 -8.55
N VAL A 365 -25.64 -5.75 -9.04
CA VAL A 365 -25.78 -5.27 -10.43
C VAL A 365 -25.29 -6.32 -11.45
N VAL A 366 -24.16 -6.97 -11.18
CA VAL A 366 -23.52 -7.96 -12.08
C VAL A 366 -24.33 -9.25 -12.11
N PHE A 367 -24.66 -9.80 -10.94
CA PHE A 367 -25.29 -11.12 -10.83
C PHE A 367 -26.81 -11.08 -10.90
N ARG A 368 -27.41 -9.87 -10.82
CA ARG A 368 -28.86 -9.66 -10.74
C ARG A 368 -29.53 -10.45 -9.62
N SER A 369 -28.76 -10.85 -8.61
CA SER A 369 -29.21 -11.58 -7.44
C SER A 369 -28.50 -11.04 -6.21
N ALA A 370 -29.16 -11.16 -5.06
CA ALA A 370 -28.47 -10.99 -3.79
C ALA A 370 -27.37 -12.05 -3.66
N PRO A 371 -26.25 -11.73 -3.01
CA PRO A 371 -25.24 -12.73 -2.71
C PRO A 371 -25.79 -13.85 -1.83
N SER A 372 -25.33 -15.08 -2.04
CA SER A 372 -25.69 -16.21 -1.17
C SER A 372 -25.19 -16.01 0.26
N THR A 373 -24.06 -15.32 0.43
CA THR A 373 -23.49 -15.00 1.74
C THR A 373 -22.92 -13.59 1.76
N LEU A 374 -23.07 -12.88 2.87
CA LEU A 374 -22.44 -11.57 3.06
C LEU A 374 -20.95 -11.63 3.40
N ARG A 375 -20.38 -12.84 3.51
CA ARG A 375 -18.99 -13.14 3.92
C ARG A 375 -18.47 -12.22 5.05
N LEU A 376 -19.29 -12.07 6.10
CA LEU A 376 -18.98 -11.21 7.26
C LEU A 376 -17.68 -11.65 7.96
N ASP A 377 -17.33 -12.92 7.86
CA ASP A 377 -16.06 -13.48 8.31
C ASP A 377 -14.86 -12.75 7.71
N ILE A 378 -14.88 -12.49 6.40
CA ILE A 378 -13.79 -11.79 5.72
C ILE A 378 -13.81 -10.30 6.08
N LEU A 379 -14.99 -9.68 6.15
CA LEU A 379 -15.11 -8.28 6.56
C LEU A 379 -14.50 -8.06 7.95
N VAL A 380 -14.88 -8.88 8.93
CA VAL A 380 -14.38 -8.78 10.32
C VAL A 380 -12.89 -9.08 10.39
N TRP A 381 -12.43 -10.12 9.70
CA TRP A 381 -11.02 -10.48 9.62
C TRP A 381 -10.16 -9.33 9.07
N VAL A 382 -10.51 -8.81 7.89
CA VAL A 382 -9.73 -7.76 7.23
C VAL A 382 -9.79 -6.44 8.00
N ALA A 383 -10.96 -6.07 8.52
CA ALA A 383 -11.10 -4.83 9.30
C ALA A 383 -10.32 -4.90 10.61
N GLY A 384 -10.32 -6.06 11.29
CA GLY A 384 -9.50 -6.32 12.47
C GLY A 384 -8.00 -6.27 12.15
N ALA A 385 -7.56 -6.91 11.06
CA ALA A 385 -6.18 -6.89 10.61
C ALA A 385 -5.70 -5.46 10.26
N ASP A 386 -6.48 -4.67 9.51
CA ASP A 386 -6.15 -3.27 9.20
C ASP A 386 -6.05 -2.40 10.47
N ALA A 387 -6.96 -2.59 11.43
CA ALA A 387 -6.91 -1.89 12.71
C ALA A 387 -5.62 -2.24 13.48
N LEU A 388 -5.23 -3.51 13.50
CA LEU A 388 -4.00 -3.97 14.14
C LEU A 388 -2.74 -3.41 13.46
N VAL A 389 -2.68 -3.52 12.14
CA VAL A 389 -1.62 -2.92 11.30
C VAL A 389 -1.51 -1.42 11.59
N TYR A 390 -2.63 -0.71 11.68
CA TYR A 390 -2.62 0.71 12.03
C TYR A 390 -2.13 1.00 13.46
N ALA A 391 -2.51 0.19 14.45
CA ALA A 391 -2.03 0.34 15.82
C ALA A 391 -0.51 0.11 15.93
N VAL A 392 0.00 -0.93 15.25
CA VAL A 392 1.42 -1.25 15.09
C VAL A 392 2.17 -0.08 14.44
N LEU A 393 1.60 0.53 13.39
CA LEU A 393 2.17 1.71 12.74
C LEU A 393 2.27 2.91 13.68
N LEU A 394 1.24 3.18 14.48
CA LEU A 394 1.24 4.27 15.45
C LEU A 394 2.31 4.08 16.53
N ARG A 395 2.52 2.84 16.96
CA ARG A 395 3.51 2.48 17.98
C ARG A 395 4.94 2.60 17.46
N TRP A 396 5.24 1.96 16.33
CA TRP A 396 6.62 1.77 15.88
C TRP A 396 7.06 2.71 14.76
N MET A 397 6.15 3.52 14.19
CA MET A 397 6.41 4.54 13.14
C MET A 397 7.22 4.06 11.92
N LYS A 398 7.38 2.75 11.74
CA LYS A 398 8.07 2.14 10.60
C LYS A 398 7.03 1.44 9.75
N TRP A 399 6.69 2.06 8.62
CA TRP A 399 5.65 1.58 7.70
C TRP A 399 5.94 0.22 7.08
N LEU A 400 7.20 0.01 6.76
CA LEU A 400 7.64 -1.09 5.93
C LEU A 400 7.51 -2.45 6.67
N PRO A 401 7.91 -2.60 7.96
CA PRO A 401 7.65 -3.81 8.77
C PRO A 401 6.17 -4.10 9.00
N THR A 402 5.32 -3.08 9.03
CA THR A 402 3.89 -3.25 9.28
C THR A 402 3.13 -3.64 8.01
N PHE A 403 3.51 -3.09 6.87
CA PHE A 403 3.04 -3.57 5.57
C PHE A 403 3.43 -5.02 5.35
N ALA A 404 4.69 -5.33 5.65
CA ALA A 404 5.20 -6.68 5.75
C ALA A 404 4.24 -7.52 6.60
N PHE A 405 4.13 -7.25 7.90
CA PHE A 405 3.23 -7.99 8.79
C PHE A 405 1.81 -8.20 8.21
N ALA A 406 1.21 -7.16 7.62
CA ALA A 406 -0.09 -7.25 6.95
C ALA A 406 -0.09 -8.27 5.78
N MET A 407 0.99 -8.30 4.99
CA MET A 407 1.13 -9.19 3.85
C MET A 407 1.20 -10.68 4.24
N THR A 408 2.08 -11.03 5.17
CA THR A 408 2.22 -12.44 5.60
C THR A 408 1.01 -12.87 6.39
N PHE A 409 0.50 -12.02 7.29
CA PHE A 409 -0.70 -12.35 8.03
C PHE A 409 -1.85 -12.60 7.06
N GLY A 410 -2.08 -11.69 6.10
CA GLY A 410 -3.16 -11.79 5.14
C GLY A 410 -3.08 -13.04 4.24
N ILE A 411 -1.90 -13.37 3.72
CA ILE A 411 -1.73 -14.52 2.82
C ILE A 411 -1.77 -15.85 3.58
N VAL A 412 -1.12 -15.93 4.75
CA VAL A 412 -1.17 -17.14 5.59
C VAL A 412 -2.59 -17.41 6.06
N SER A 413 -3.31 -16.39 6.56
CA SER A 413 -4.68 -16.61 7.00
C SER A 413 -5.67 -16.80 5.84
N ALA A 414 -5.48 -16.17 4.68
CA ALA A 414 -6.23 -16.51 3.47
C ALA A 414 -6.05 -17.99 3.08
N HIS A 415 -4.82 -18.50 3.11
CA HIS A 415 -4.53 -19.88 2.75
C HIS A 415 -5.08 -20.90 3.77
N VAL A 416 -5.02 -20.58 5.07
CA VAL A 416 -5.61 -21.41 6.14
C VAL A 416 -7.14 -21.40 6.07
N ILE A 417 -7.76 -20.24 5.83
CA ILE A 417 -9.21 -20.11 5.67
C ILE A 417 -9.67 -20.91 4.44
N ASP A 418 -8.97 -20.82 3.31
CA ASP A 418 -9.33 -21.52 2.08
C ASP A 418 -9.29 -23.06 2.21
N ARG A 419 -8.33 -23.60 2.98
CA ARG A 419 -8.20 -25.05 3.19
C ARG A 419 -9.12 -25.63 4.27
N SER A 420 -9.79 -24.81 5.07
CA SER A 420 -10.58 -25.26 6.23
C SER A 420 -12.08 -25.27 5.92
N ALA A 421 -12.49 -26.10 4.95
CA ALA A 421 -13.89 -26.24 4.55
C ALA A 421 -14.81 -26.45 5.77
N GLY A 422 -15.81 -25.57 5.94
CA GLY A 422 -16.81 -25.60 7.01
C GLY A 422 -16.48 -24.77 8.28
N VAL A 423 -15.21 -24.74 8.73
CA VAL A 423 -14.79 -24.01 9.95
C VAL A 423 -14.18 -22.65 9.64
N ALA A 424 -13.78 -22.43 8.38
CA ALA A 424 -13.19 -21.21 7.85
C ALA A 424 -13.89 -19.90 8.30
N PRO A 425 -15.23 -19.77 8.29
CA PRO A 425 -15.88 -18.52 8.68
C PRO A 425 -15.69 -18.21 10.17
N ILE A 426 -15.79 -19.22 11.02
CA ILE A 426 -15.62 -19.08 12.48
C ILE A 426 -14.19 -18.67 12.79
N ILE A 427 -13.21 -19.31 12.14
CA ILE A 427 -11.79 -18.99 12.29
C ILE A 427 -11.51 -17.56 11.83
N GLY A 428 -12.04 -17.15 10.68
CA GLY A 428 -11.89 -15.78 10.16
C GLY A 428 -12.41 -14.72 11.14
N ILE A 429 -13.63 -14.90 11.65
CA ILE A 429 -14.23 -14.01 12.66
C ILE A 429 -13.37 -13.97 13.92
N ALA A 430 -12.97 -15.12 14.45
CA ALA A 430 -12.16 -15.22 15.67
C ALA A 430 -10.82 -14.49 15.52
N ILE A 431 -10.12 -14.70 14.40
CA ILE A 431 -8.86 -14.01 14.08
C ILE A 431 -9.10 -12.50 13.96
N GLY A 432 -10.16 -12.07 13.27
CA GLY A 432 -10.51 -10.66 13.12
C GLY A 432 -10.78 -9.95 14.44
N LEU A 433 -11.58 -10.57 15.31
CA LEU A 433 -11.88 -10.05 16.64
C LEU A 433 -10.62 -10.02 17.53
N ALA A 434 -9.76 -11.04 17.46
CA ALA A 434 -8.49 -11.06 18.17
C ALA A 434 -7.57 -9.92 17.70
N CYS A 435 -7.49 -9.67 16.39
CA CYS A 435 -6.72 -8.55 15.84
C CYS A 435 -7.29 -7.20 16.30
N LEU A 436 -8.61 -7.06 16.34
CA LEU A 436 -9.28 -5.86 16.82
C LEU A 436 -8.98 -5.59 18.30
N ALA A 437 -9.07 -6.62 19.14
CA ALA A 437 -8.74 -6.53 20.56
C ALA A 437 -7.25 -6.16 20.76
N ALA A 438 -6.35 -6.78 20.00
CA ALA A 438 -4.93 -6.45 20.00
C ALA A 438 -4.68 -4.99 19.55
N ALA A 439 -5.40 -4.50 18.54
CA ALA A 439 -5.32 -3.13 18.07
C ALA A 439 -5.76 -2.14 19.17
N VAL A 440 -6.88 -2.41 19.83
CA VAL A 440 -7.40 -1.61 20.96
C VAL A 440 -6.36 -1.57 22.08
N SER A 441 -5.79 -2.72 22.46
CA SER A 441 -4.77 -2.82 23.51
C SER A 441 -3.48 -2.06 23.16
N LEU A 442 -2.96 -2.25 21.95
CA LEU A 442 -1.76 -1.57 21.46
C LEU A 442 -1.94 -0.05 21.37
N ASN A 443 -3.10 0.41 20.89
CA ASN A 443 -3.42 1.83 20.86
C ASN A 443 -3.51 2.40 22.28
N HIS A 444 -4.16 1.70 23.20
CA HIS A 444 -4.25 2.13 24.59
C HIS A 444 -2.86 2.30 25.22
N ASP A 445 -2.00 1.27 25.14
CA ASP A 445 -0.62 1.31 25.64
C ASP A 445 0.19 2.44 24.99
N THR A 446 0.07 2.61 23.67
CA THR A 446 0.78 3.67 22.93
C THR A 446 0.35 5.07 23.36
N LEU A 447 -0.96 5.28 23.59
CA LEU A 447 -1.50 6.57 24.01
C LEU A 447 -1.12 6.89 25.46
N THR A 448 -1.19 5.91 26.37
CA THR A 448 -0.81 6.07 27.79
C THR A 448 0.67 6.44 27.93
N ARG A 449 1.59 5.68 27.30
CA ARG A 449 3.04 5.97 27.36
C ARG A 449 3.41 7.34 26.81
N ARG A 450 2.75 7.77 25.72
CA ARG A 450 3.01 9.10 25.14
C ARG A 450 2.51 10.22 26.05
N GLN A 451 1.37 10.04 26.75
CA GLN A 451 0.91 11.02 27.74
C GLN A 451 1.91 11.17 28.89
N GLU A 452 2.51 10.09 29.36
CA GLU A 452 3.56 10.12 30.39
C GLU A 452 4.80 10.88 29.91
N LEU A 453 5.27 10.64 28.68
CA LEU A 453 6.37 11.37 28.07
C LEU A 453 6.11 12.88 27.98
N TYR A 454 4.88 13.29 27.62
CA TYR A 454 4.52 14.70 27.54
C TYR A 454 4.28 15.35 28.92
N ARG A 455 3.79 14.59 29.91
CA ARG A 455 3.71 15.06 31.30
C ARG A 455 5.10 15.26 31.90
N GLY A 456 6.06 14.40 31.57
CA GLY A 456 7.46 14.57 31.98
C GLY A 456 8.18 15.72 31.27
N MET A 457 7.81 16.01 30.01
CA MET A 457 8.32 17.15 29.23
C MET A 457 7.53 18.46 29.44
N ALA A 458 6.58 18.49 30.39
CA ALA A 458 5.88 19.71 30.74
C ALA A 458 6.86 20.71 31.38
N LEU A 459 7.57 21.44 30.51
CA LEU A 459 8.01 22.80 30.76
C LEU A 459 6.83 23.55 31.41
N PRO A 460 7.08 24.40 32.42
CA PRO A 460 6.06 25.01 33.30
C PRO A 460 5.12 26.04 32.62
N LEU A 461 4.85 25.90 31.31
CA LEU A 461 4.04 26.81 30.51
C LEU A 461 2.54 26.49 30.49
N PHE A 462 2.13 25.33 31.00
CA PHE A 462 0.71 25.02 31.22
C PHE A 462 0.45 24.72 32.68
N LYS A 463 0.35 25.79 33.49
CA LYS A 463 -0.45 25.72 34.72
C LYS A 463 -1.88 25.35 34.29
N PRO A 464 -2.46 24.25 34.81
CA PRO A 464 -3.85 23.95 34.53
C PRO A 464 -4.70 25.09 35.09
N TYR A 465 -5.49 25.73 34.23
CA TYR A 465 -6.63 26.51 34.70
C TYR A 465 -7.54 25.55 35.45
N ALA A 466 -7.48 25.59 36.77
CA ALA A 466 -8.45 24.97 37.64
C ALA A 466 -9.79 25.63 37.35
N ILE A 467 -10.64 24.95 36.59
CA ILE A 467 -12.05 25.30 36.47
C ILE A 467 -12.68 24.79 37.76
N ARG A 468 -13.07 25.73 38.64
CA ARG A 468 -13.98 25.47 39.75
C ARG A 468 -15.39 25.25 39.25
#